data_AF-A0A9P7B8D7-F1
#
_entry.id   AF-A0A9P7B8D7-F1
#
_cell.length_a   1.000
_cell.length_b   1.000
_cell.length_c   1.000
_cell.angle_alpha   90.00
_cell.angle_beta   90.00
_cell.angle_gamma   90.00
#
_symmetry.space_group_name_H-M   'P 1'
#
loop_
_entity.id
_entity.type
_entity.pdbx_description
1 polymer ?
#
loop_
_entity_poly.entity_id
_entity_poly.type
_entity_poly.pdbx_seq_one_letter_code
_entity_poly.pdbx_strand_id
1 'polypeptide(L)' 'MPNKKHSSSAQSTAWSDFRSRRTEELKREYPNQSGTDRQEQIREEWKVSDENPKAGK' A
#
# COMPACT_ATOMS: atom_id res chain seq x y z
N MET A 1 7.24 -9.12 -32.63
CA MET A 1 7.65 -8.95 -31.22
C MET A 1 6.41 -8.73 -30.37
N PRO A 2 6.24 -9.43 -29.23
CA PRO A 2 5.50 -8.80 -28.14
C PRO A 2 6.23 -8.96 -26.81
N ASN A 3 6.98 -7.91 -26.43
CA ASN A 3 7.34 -7.68 -25.03
C ASN A 3 6.15 -7.05 -24.33
N LYS A 4 5.28 -7.85 -23.72
CA LYS A 4 4.30 -7.36 -22.75
C LYS A 4 4.60 -8.01 -21.39
N LYS A 5 5.49 -7.35 -20.66
CA LYS A 5 5.83 -7.67 -19.26
C LYS A 5 4.57 -7.48 -18.40
N HIS A 6 3.79 -8.54 -18.22
CA HIS A 6 2.75 -8.62 -17.20
C HIS A 6 3.41 -8.90 -15.85
N SER A 7 3.87 -7.87 -15.15
CA SER A 7 4.41 -8.03 -13.78
C SER A 7 3.93 -6.93 -12.81
N SER A 8 2.90 -6.18 -13.18
CA SER A 8 2.44 -4.98 -12.45
C SER A 8 1.01 -5.08 -11.89
N SER A 9 0.24 -6.09 -12.30
CA SER A 9 -1.19 -6.23 -11.93
C SER A 9 -1.35 -6.65 -10.45
N ALA A 10 -0.72 -7.76 -10.05
CA ALA A 10 -0.83 -8.29 -8.69
C ALA A 10 -0.33 -7.31 -7.62
N GLN A 11 0.73 -6.55 -7.93
CA GLN A 11 1.28 -5.55 -7.01
C GLN A 11 0.37 -4.32 -6.85
N SER A 12 -0.36 -3.95 -7.92
CA SER A 12 -1.33 -2.86 -7.85
C SER A 12 -2.57 -3.26 -7.03
N THR A 13 -2.98 -4.52 -7.12
CA THR A 13 -4.08 -5.07 -6.30
C THR A 13 -3.67 -5.15 -4.84
N ALA A 14 -2.55 -5.79 -4.51
CA ALA A 14 -2.09 -5.95 -3.11
C ALA A 14 -1.88 -4.60 -2.40
N TRP A 15 -1.30 -3.60 -3.08
CA TRP A 15 -1.20 -2.24 -2.54
C TRP A 15 -2.56 -1.58 -2.31
N SER A 16 -3.51 -1.78 -3.22
CA SER A 16 -4.85 -1.17 -3.11
C SER A 16 -5.63 -1.76 -1.93
N ASP A 17 -5.57 -3.08 -1.73
CA ASP A 17 -6.20 -3.77 -0.60
C ASP A 17 -5.55 -3.37 0.74
N PHE A 18 -4.21 -3.34 0.80
CA PHE A 18 -3.47 -2.89 1.99
C PHE A 18 -3.79 -1.44 2.35
N ARG A 19 -3.71 -0.56 1.36
CA ARG A 19 -3.98 0.88 1.54
C ARG A 19 -5.39 1.12 2.04
N SER A 20 -6.39 0.41 1.51
CA SER A 20 -7.79 0.59 1.90
C SER A 20 -8.00 0.18 3.36
N ARG A 21 -7.54 -1.01 3.75
CA ARG A 21 -7.62 -1.49 5.14
C ARG A 21 -6.93 -0.55 6.12
N ARG A 22 -5.66 -0.21 5.89
CA ARG A 22 -4.91 0.71 6.77
C ARG A 22 -5.53 2.10 6.81
N THR A 23 -6.12 2.58 5.71
CA THR A 23 -6.81 3.88 5.71
C THR A 23 -8.02 3.87 6.64
N GLU A 24 -8.81 2.79 6.67
CA GLU A 24 -9.97 2.68 7.55
C GLU A 24 -9.57 2.55 9.02
N GLU A 25 -8.51 1.77 9.31
CA GLU A 25 -7.95 1.65 10.66
C GLU A 25 -7.45 3.01 11.18
N LEU A 26 -6.61 3.70 10.40
CA LEU A 26 -6.07 5.00 10.78
C LEU A 26 -7.13 6.09 10.88
N LYS A 27 -8.24 5.99 10.12
CA LYS A 27 -9.40 6.87 10.30
C LYS A 27 -10.10 6.64 11.64
N ARG A 28 -10.16 5.40 12.11
CA ARG A 28 -10.79 5.05 13.40
C ARG A 28 -9.90 5.39 14.58
N GLU A 29 -8.60 5.11 14.47
CA GLU A 29 -7.61 5.39 15.53
C GLU A 29 -7.28 6.89 15.61
N TYR A 30 -7.11 7.54 14.45
CA TYR A 30 -6.72 8.94 14.33
C TYR A 30 -7.68 9.72 13.42
N PRO A 31 -8.92 10.01 13.89
CA PRO A 31 -9.93 10.69 13.08
C PRO A 31 -9.50 12.11 12.67
N ASN A 32 -8.65 12.77 13.46
CA ASN A 32 -8.13 14.11 13.20
C ASN A 32 -6.80 14.12 12.41
N GLN A 33 -6.27 12.94 12.04
CA GLN A 33 -5.04 12.85 11.25
C GLN A 33 -5.27 13.39 9.83
N SER A 34 -4.32 14.18 9.35
CA SER A 34 -4.33 14.68 7.97
C SER A 34 -4.28 13.53 6.97
N GLY A 35 -5.01 13.66 5.86
CA GLY A 35 -4.98 12.68 4.78
C GLY A 35 -3.58 12.45 4.21
N THR A 36 -2.74 13.48 4.19
CA THR A 36 -1.34 13.37 3.72
C THR A 36 -0.51 12.53 4.68
N ASP A 37 -0.56 12.84 5.97
CA ASP A 37 0.17 12.14 7.02
C ASP A 37 -0.22 10.65 7.06
N ARG A 38 -1.52 10.36 6.97
CA ARG A 38 -2.04 8.99 6.85
C ARG A 38 -1.46 8.26 5.63
N GLN A 39 -1.39 8.93 4.48
CA GLN A 39 -0.85 8.32 3.27
C GLN A 39 0.66 8.07 3.34
N GLU A 40 1.40 8.95 3.98
CA GLU A 40 2.84 8.74 4.23
C GLU A 40 3.04 7.54 5.14
N GLN A 41 2.29 7.45 6.24
CA GLN A 41 2.35 6.32 7.16
C GLN A 41 2.07 4.98 6.45
N ILE A 42 0.99 4.92 5.66
CA ILE A 42 0.64 3.69 4.91
C ILE A 42 1.75 3.31 3.91
N ARG A 43 2.41 4.29 3.27
CA ARG A 43 3.53 4.01 2.35
C ARG A 43 4.74 3.47 3.09
N GLU A 44 5.09 4.05 4.23
CA GLU A 44 6.20 3.57 5.07
C GLU A 44 5.92 2.14 5.56
N GLU A 45 4.71 1.88 6.05
CA GLU A 45 4.30 0.54 6.47
C GLU A 45 4.34 -0.47 5.32
N TRP A 46 3.92 -0.07 4.12
CA TRP A 46 3.97 -0.94 2.95
C TRP A 46 5.38 -1.30 2.49
N LYS A 47 6.36 -0.41 2.67
CA LYS A 47 7.76 -0.70 2.31
C LYS A 47 8.33 -1.89 3.10
N VAL A 48 7.86 -2.09 4.33
CA VAL A 48 8.31 -3.15 5.24
C VAL A 48 7.30 -4.28 5.43
N SER A 49 6.09 -4.14 4.87
CA SER A 49 5.03 -5.15 4.98
C SER A 49 5.38 -6.40 4.17
N ASP A 50 5.17 -7.57 4.77
CA ASP A 50 5.31 -8.88 4.11
C ASP A 50 4.34 -9.03 2.92
N GLU A 51 3.22 -8.30 2.94
CA GLU A 51 2.25 -8.24 1.85
C GLU A 51 2.79 -7.53 0.60
N ASN A 52 3.88 -6.76 0.73
CA ASN A 52 4.54 -6.13 -0.39
C ASN A 52 5.51 -7.10 -1.04
N PRO A 53 5.26 -7.56 -2.29
CA PRO A 53 6.14 -8.50 -2.98
C PRO A 53 7.51 -7.91 -3.36
N LYS A 54 7.79 -6.64 -3.01
CA LYS A 54 9.10 -5.99 -3.11
C LYS A 54 9.77 -5.75 -1.74
N ALA A 55 9.08 -5.97 -0.62
CA ALA A 55 9.72 -5.95 0.69
C ALA A 55 10.63 -7.17 0.77
N GLY A 56 11.94 -6.96 0.78
CA GLY A 56 12.94 -8.04 0.79
C GLY A 56 13.82 -8.16 -0.46
N LYS A 57 13.90 -7.13 -1.32
CA LYS A 57 14.90 -7.06 -2.40
C LYS A 57 15.93 -5.97 -2.19
#